data_AF-A0A9E6EU91-F1
#
_entry.id   AF-A0A9E6EU91-F1
#
_cell.length_a   1.000
_cell.length_b   1.000
_cell.length_c   1.000
_cell.angle_alpha   90.00
_cell.angle_beta   90.00
_cell.angle_gamma   90.00
#
_symmetry.space_group_name_H-M   'P 1'
#
loop_
_entity.id
_entity.type
_entity.pdbx_description
1 polymer ?
#
loop_
_entity_poly.entity_id
_entity_poly.type
_entity_poly.pdbx_seq_one_letter_code
_entity_poly.pdbx_strand_id
1 'polypeptide(L)'
;MKNLLALKPYFFRYKQMYLEGFFFIILTNIFGVISPKFIGNAIDAMSRSFQLREIILNVGLYVLFAVLSGFFLFLVRQRVIVASRHIEFDL
;
A
#
# COMPACT_ATOMS: atom_id res chain seq x y z
N MET A 1 32.93 4.15 4.07
CA MET A 1 31.69 4.02 3.26
C MET A 1 31.92 3.51 1.82
N LYS A 2 33.07 2.91 1.46
CA LYS A 2 33.29 2.33 0.11
C LYS A 2 32.60 0.98 -0.11
N ASN A 3 32.32 0.22 0.96
CA ASN A 3 31.74 -1.13 0.87
C ASN A 3 30.27 -1.12 0.39
N LEU A 4 29.51 -0.06 0.66
CA LEU A 4 28.12 0.09 0.17
C LEU A 4 28.05 0.44 -1.33
N LEU A 5 29.12 1.00 -1.90
CA LEU A 5 29.20 1.29 -3.33
C LEU A 5 29.37 0.02 -4.17
N ALA A 6 29.92 -1.05 -3.60
CA ALA A 6 30.02 -2.36 -4.26
C ALA A 6 28.65 -3.05 -4.46
N LEU A 7 27.62 -2.63 -3.71
CA LEU A 7 26.25 -3.15 -3.79
C LEU A 7 25.39 -2.46 -4.87
N LYS A 8 25.83 -1.32 -5.42
CA LYS A 8 25.13 -0.65 -6.53
C LYS A 8 24.79 -1.57 -7.70
N PRO A 9 25.71 -2.38 -8.26
CA PRO A 9 25.40 -3.26 -9.39
C PRO A 9 24.28 -4.27 -9.07
N TYR A 10 24.24 -4.80 -7.84
CA TYR A 10 23.20 -5.73 -7.40
C TYR A 10 21.82 -5.04 -7.27
N PHE A 11 21.79 -3.81 -6.77
CA PHE A 11 20.56 -3.00 -6.77
C PHE A 11 20.03 -2.71 -8.18
N PHE A 12 20.93 -2.49 -9.15
CA PHE A 12 20.55 -2.29 -10.55
C PHE A 12 20.05 -3.56 -11.24
N ARG A 13 20.52 -4.74 -10.81
CA ARG A 13 20.06 -6.05 -11.31
C ARG A 13 18.59 -6.31 -10.94
N TYR A 14 18.15 -5.92 -9.75
CA TYR A 14 16.77 -6.11 -9.25
C TYR A 14 15.90 -4.85 -9.30
N LYS A 15 16.28 -3.85 -10.10
CA LYS A 15 15.60 -2.53 -10.16
C LYS A 15 14.10 -2.61 -10.41
N GLN A 16 13.63 -3.61 -11.17
CA GLN A 16 12.21 -3.79 -11.49
C GLN A 16 11.40 -4.13 -10.23
N MET A 17 11.91 -5.01 -9.36
CA MET A 17 11.24 -5.36 -8.11
C MET A 17 11.15 -4.17 -7.15
N TYR A 18 12.20 -3.33 -7.10
CA TYR A 18 12.18 -2.12 -6.29
C TYR A 18 11.26 -1.03 -6.84
N LEU A 19 11.20 -0.84 -8.16
CA LEU A 19 10.28 0.10 -8.79
C LEU A 19 8.82 -0.31 -8.61
N GLU A 20 8.50 -1.60 -8.82
CA GLU A 20 7.17 -2.15 -8.55
C GLU A 20 6.81 -2.03 -7.07
N GLY A 21 7.74 -2.36 -6.16
CA GLY A 21 7.55 -2.19 -4.73
C GLY A 21 7.27 -0.74 -4.35
N PHE A 22 8.04 0.21 -4.88
CA PHE A 22 7.84 1.64 -4.66
C PHE A 22 6.47 2.12 -5.16
N PHE A 23 6.05 1.66 -6.34
CA PHE A 23 4.74 1.96 -6.90
C PHE A 23 3.60 1.45 -6.00
N PHE A 24 3.70 0.20 -5.52
CA PHE A 24 2.70 -0.36 -4.61
C PHE A 24 2.67 0.31 -3.24
N ILE A 25 3.80 0.84 -2.74
CA ILE A 25 3.84 1.63 -1.50
C ILE A 25 3.02 2.91 -1.66
N ILE A 26 3.18 3.62 -2.77
CA ILE A 26 2.41 4.84 -3.06
C ILE A 26 0.91 4.52 -3.08
N LEU A 27 0.51 3.46 -3.80
CA LEU A 27 -0.89 3.02 -3.85
C LEU A 27 -1.42 2.67 -2.46
N THR A 28 -0.69 1.87 -1.70
CA THR A 28 -1.06 1.48 -0.33
C THR A 28 -1.31 2.70 0.55
N ASN A 29 -0.43 3.71 0.46
CA ASN A 29 -0.53 4.94 1.22
C ASN A 29 -1.75 5.77 0.80
N ILE A 30 -2.00 5.92 -0.51
CA ILE A 30 -3.18 6.61 -1.03
C ILE A 30 -4.46 5.96 -0.51
N PHE A 31 -4.59 4.64 -0.61
CA PHE A 31 -5.78 3.92 -0.13
C PHE A 31 -5.91 3.99 1.41
N GLY A 32 -4.79 3.94 2.13
CA GLY A 32 -4.76 4.07 3.59
C GLY A 32 -5.22 5.44 4.07
N VAL A 33 -4.87 6.51 3.35
CA VAL A 33 -5.26 7.90 3.67
C VAL A 33 -6.70 8.20 3.25
N ILE A 34 -7.17 7.64 2.12
CA ILE A 34 -8.54 7.86 1.64
C ILE A 34 -9.56 7.12 2.51
N SER A 35 -9.23 5.94 3.05
CA SER A 35 -10.16 5.12 3.83
C SER A 35 -10.85 5.91 4.98
N PRO A 36 -10.12 6.58 5.90
CA PRO A 36 -10.74 7.38 6.97
C PRO A 36 -11.74 8.45 6.49
N LYS A 37 -11.58 8.99 5.28
CA LYS A 37 -12.49 10.01 4.74
C LYS A 37 -13.91 9.45 4.53
N PHE A 38 -14.03 8.19 4.13
CA PHE A 38 -15.33 7.53 3.99
C PHE A 38 -16.04 7.31 5.32
N ILE A 39 -15.29 7.07 6.40
CA ILE A 39 -15.87 6.94 7.74
C ILE A 39 -16.38 8.28 8.25
N GLY A 40 -15.66 9.37 7.98
CA GLY A 40 -16.13 10.74 8.27
C GLY A 40 -17.43 11.06 7.57
N ASN A 41 -17.51 10.78 6.26
CA ASN A 41 -18.74 10.98 5.48
C ASN A 41 -19.92 10.14 6.00
N ALA A 42 -19.66 8.92 6.49
CA ALA A 42 -20.71 8.08 7.09
C ALA A 42 -21.25 8.70 8.40
N ILE A 43 -20.38 9.26 9.24
CA ILE A 43 -20.74 9.94 10.49
C ILE A 43 -21.53 11.23 10.20
N ASP A 44 -21.11 12.01 9.20
CA ASP A 44 -21.82 13.22 8.78
C ASP A 44 -23.20 12.91 8.20
N ALA A 45 -23.34 11.84 7.41
CA ALA A 45 -24.60 11.38 6.87
C ALA A 45 -25.60 10.98 7.99
N MET A 46 -25.11 10.30 9.04
CA MET A 46 -25.93 9.98 10.21
C MET A 46 -26.45 11.23 10.93
N SER A 47 -25.70 12.33 10.89
CA SER A 47 -26.03 13.57 11.62
C SER A 47 -27.00 14.50 10.87
N ARG A 48 -27.11 14.40 9.53
CA ARG A 48 -27.94 15.31 8.71
C ARG A 48 -29.20 14.65 8.12
N SER A 49 -29.06 13.47 7.54
CA SER A 49 -30.13 12.80 6.82
C SER A 49 -29.93 11.30 6.96
N PHE A 50 -30.68 10.68 7.87
CA PHE A 50 -30.55 9.27 8.23
C PHE A 50 -31.03 8.36 7.08
N GLN A 51 -30.23 8.28 6.02
CA GLN A 51 -30.43 7.40 4.88
C GLN A 51 -29.54 6.16 5.08
N LEU A 52 -30.16 5.07 5.52
CA LEU A 52 -29.48 3.80 5.79
C LEU A 52 -28.64 3.33 4.57
N ARG A 53 -29.14 3.58 3.35
CA ARG A 53 -28.48 3.20 2.10
C ARG A 53 -27.15 3.91 1.88
N GLU A 54 -27.07 5.21 2.18
CA GLU A 54 -25.83 5.99 2.03
C GLU A 54 -24.78 5.56 3.06
N ILE A 55 -25.20 5.29 4.29
CA ILE A 55 -24.32 4.83 5.37
C ILE A 55 -23.71 3.47 5.02
N ILE A 56 -24.53 2.50 4.59
CA ILE A 56 -24.07 1.16 4.21
C ILE A 56 -23.09 1.23 3.03
N LEU A 57 -23.36 2.09 2.04
CA LEU A 57 -22.44 2.28 0.91
C LEU A 57 -21.10 2.88 1.36
N ASN A 58 -21.11 3.92 2.19
CA ASN A 58 -19.89 4.56 2.67
C ASN A 58 -19.04 3.62 3.55
N VAL A 59 -19.67 2.87 4.46
CA VAL A 59 -18.98 1.87 5.30
C VAL A 59 -18.48 0.70 4.43
N GLY A 60 -19.26 0.25 3.45
CA GLY A 60 -18.83 -0.79 2.51
C GLY A 60 -17.60 -0.36 1.69
N LEU A 61 -17.60 0.87 1.19
CA LEU A 61 -16.44 1.46 0.49
C LEU A 61 -15.23 1.58 1.42
N TYR A 62 -15.42 2.01 2.67
CA TYR A 62 -14.34 2.04 3.65
C TYR A 62 -13.66 0.67 3.80
N VAL A 63 -14.44 -0.39 4.03
CA VAL A 63 -13.92 -1.76 4.19
C VAL A 63 -13.21 -2.22 2.92
N LEU A 64 -13.79 -1.97 1.74
CA LEU A 64 -13.19 -2.33 0.46
C LEU A 64 -11.82 -1.66 0.26
N PHE A 65 -11.72 -0.36 0.53
CA PHE A 65 -10.47 0.39 0.41
C PHE A 65 -9.43 -0.05 1.45
N ALA A 66 -9.84 -0.39 2.67
CA ALA A 66 -8.96 -0.93 3.69
C ALA A 66 -8.38 -2.31 3.30
N VAL A 67 -9.22 -3.20 2.75
CA VAL A 67 -8.80 -4.51 2.24
C VAL A 67 -7.85 -4.36 1.05
N LEU A 68 -8.17 -3.47 0.10
CA LEU A 68 -7.28 -3.15 -1.02
C LEU A 68 -5.92 -2.63 -0.55
N SER A 69 -5.89 -1.68 0.40
CA SER A 69 -4.65 -1.18 1.00
C SER A 69 -3.84 -2.32 1.61
N GLY A 70 -4.47 -3.20 2.39
CA GLY A 70 -3.82 -4.38 2.95
C GLY A 70 -3.26 -5.35 1.89
N PHE A 71 -4.00 -5.54 0.79
CA PHE A 71 -3.56 -6.36 -0.33
C PHE A 71 -2.33 -5.78 -1.04
N PHE A 72 -2.32 -4.47 -1.32
CA PHE A 72 -1.15 -3.81 -1.91
C PHE A 72 0.06 -3.86 -0.96
N LEU A 73 -0.15 -3.71 0.35
CA LEU A 73 0.91 -3.87 1.35
C LEU A 73 1.51 -5.29 1.35
N PHE A 74 0.70 -6.32 1.10
CA PHE A 74 1.18 -7.68 0.94
C PHE A 74 2.07 -7.83 -0.29
N LEU A 75 1.67 -7.24 -1.44
CA LEU A 75 2.50 -7.23 -2.66
C LEU A 75 3.84 -6.51 -2.45
N VAL A 76 3.85 -5.39 -1.72
CA VAL A 76 5.09 -4.71 -1.32
C VAL A 76 6.02 -5.67 -0.59
N ARG A 77 5.49 -6.41 0.39
CA ARG A 77 6.29 -7.39 1.14
C ARG A 77 6.83 -8.50 0.25
N GLN A 78 6.04 -9.03 -0.68
CA GLN A 78 6.52 -10.04 -1.62
C GLN A 78 7.62 -9.51 -2.54
N ARG A 79 7.56 -8.25 -3.01
CA ARG A 79 8.57 -7.71 -3.92
C ARG A 79 9.84 -7.27 -3.20
N VAL A 80 9.70 -6.51 -2.12
CA VAL A 80 10.84 -5.86 -1.44
C VAL A 80 11.64 -6.87 -0.60
N ILE A 81 10.97 -7.74 0.17
CA ILE A 81 11.66 -8.70 1.05
C ILE A 81 12.35 -9.79 0.21
N VAL A 82 11.70 -10.26 -0.85
CA VAL A 82 12.27 -11.28 -1.74
C VAL A 82 13.43 -10.71 -2.54
N ALA A 83 13.35 -9.47 -3.02
CA ALA A 83 14.48 -8.80 -3.68
C ALA A 83 15.70 -8.70 -2.75
N SER A 84 15.49 -8.36 -1.48
CA SER A 84 16.56 -8.35 -0.47
C SER A 84 17.21 -9.73 -0.32
N ARG A 85 16.40 -10.80 -0.30
CA ARG A 85 16.91 -12.17 -0.22
C ARG A 85 17.74 -12.56 -1.45
N HIS A 86 17.32 -12.16 -2.65
CA HIS A 86 18.09 -12.42 -3.87
C HIS A 86 19.44 -11.71 -3.86
N ILE A 87 19.50 -10.49 -3.32
CA ILE A 87 20.77 -9.76 -3.15
C ILE A 87 21.67 -10.47 -2.13
N GLU A 88 21.09 -11.01 -1.05
CA GLU A 88 21.85 -11.79 -0.06
C GLU A 88 22.43 -13.09 -0.64
N PHE A 89 21.68 -13.80 -1.51
CA PHE A 89 22.18 -14.99 -2.21
C PHE A 89 23.24 -14.68 -3.29
N ASP A 90 23.17 -13.50 -3.90
CA ASP A 90 24.11 -13.07 -4.95
C ASP A 90 25.44 -12.50 -4.36
N LEU A 91 25.51 -12.24 -3.06
CA LEU A 91 26.68 -11.67 -2.36
C LEU A 91 27.62 -12.76 -1.83
#